data_AF-A0A7Y4VRN5-F1
#
_entry.id   AF-A0A7Y4VRN5-F1
#
_cell.length_a   1.000
_cell.length_b   1.000
_cell.length_c   1.000
_cell.angle_alpha   90.00
_cell.angle_beta   90.00
_cell.angle_gamma   90.00
#
_symmetry.space_group_name_H-M   'P 1'
#
loop_
_entity.id
_entity.type
_entity.pdbx_description
1 polymer ?
#
loop_
_entity_poly.entity_id
_entity_poly.type
_entity_poly.pdbx_seq_one_letter_code
_entity_poly.pdbx_strand_id
1 'polypeptide(L)'
;MISRQMIHCVGVFIAASAPMTYLSADEVLPDSDVIMRAMVDELQRAMDLQMEDLEKPYFIQFAVDDSISHHLSASYGAITANDRERSRNFYSEVRVGGYELDNTNFAGDGG
;
A
#
# COMPACT_ATOMS: atom_id res chain seq x y z
N MET A 1 -44.31 -35.06 51.25
CA MET A 1 -44.33 -36.20 50.30
C MET A 1 -44.47 -35.65 48.89
N ILE A 2 -43.48 -35.93 48.02
CA ILE A 2 -43.60 -36.08 46.53
C ILE A 2 -44.01 -34.81 45.75
N SER A 3 -43.38 -34.38 44.64
CA SER A 3 -42.23 -34.83 43.86
C SER A 3 -41.92 -33.74 42.81
N ARG A 4 -40.63 -33.59 42.47
CA ARG A 4 -40.09 -32.82 41.33
C ARG A 4 -40.48 -33.48 39.99
N GLN A 5 -40.70 -32.67 38.95
CA GLN A 5 -40.51 -32.96 37.52
C GLN A 5 -40.56 -31.60 36.78
N MET A 6 -39.43 -30.96 36.42
CA MET A 6 -38.61 -31.17 35.21
C MET A 6 -39.40 -31.17 33.90
N ILE A 7 -39.79 -29.97 33.45
CA ILE A 7 -40.31 -29.70 32.11
C ILE A 7 -39.10 -29.53 31.17
N HIS A 8 -39.09 -30.32 30.09
CA HIS A 8 -38.06 -30.38 29.07
C HIS A 8 -37.99 -29.07 28.25
N CYS A 9 -36.81 -28.45 28.19
CA CYS A 9 -36.50 -27.40 27.22
C CYS A 9 -35.96 -28.03 25.94
N VAL A 10 -36.79 -28.14 24.91
CA VAL A 10 -36.32 -28.28 23.53
C VAL A 10 -36.62 -26.95 22.84
N GLY A 11 -35.65 -26.05 22.86
CA GLY A 11 -35.68 -24.77 22.16
C GLY A 11 -34.79 -24.85 20.94
N VAL A 12 -35.39 -24.84 19.75
CA VAL A 12 -34.74 -24.79 18.44
C VAL A 12 -33.92 -23.50 18.32
N PHE A 13 -32.62 -23.61 18.01
CA PHE A 13 -31.79 -22.46 17.67
C PHE A 13 -32.04 -22.06 16.21
N ILE A 14 -32.69 -20.92 16.00
CA ILE A 14 -32.71 -20.24 14.69
C ILE A 14 -31.40 -19.45 14.59
N ALA A 15 -30.50 -19.89 13.72
CA ALA A 15 -29.30 -19.13 13.37
C ALA A 15 -29.70 -17.90 12.55
N ALA A 16 -29.71 -16.73 13.18
CA ALA A 16 -29.83 -15.46 12.48
C ALA A 16 -28.49 -15.17 11.78
N SER A 17 -28.45 -15.30 10.46
CA SER A 17 -27.32 -14.86 9.65
C SER A 17 -27.31 -13.33 9.62
N ALA A 18 -26.45 -12.71 10.43
CA ALA A 18 -26.17 -11.29 10.29
C ALA A 18 -25.52 -11.03 8.92
N PRO A 19 -25.95 -10.01 8.15
CA PRO A 19 -25.26 -9.64 6.93
C PRO A 19 -23.87 -9.10 7.33
N MET A 20 -22.83 -9.81 6.88
CA MET A 20 -21.45 -9.37 7.03
C MET A 20 -21.24 -8.25 6.02
N THR A 21 -21.44 -7.01 6.45
CA THR A 21 -21.15 -5.84 5.64
C THR A 21 -19.65 -5.82 5.41
N TYR A 22 -19.21 -6.10 4.18
CA TYR A 22 -17.83 -5.93 3.77
C TYR A 22 -17.53 -4.43 3.80
N LEU A 23 -16.71 -4.01 4.76
CA LEU A 23 -16.13 -2.67 4.76
C LEU A 23 -15.05 -2.66 3.68
N SER A 24 -15.37 -2.14 2.50
CA SER A 24 -14.34 -1.78 1.53
C SER A 24 -13.51 -0.66 2.16
N ALA A 25 -12.24 -0.96 2.46
CA ALA A 25 -11.27 0.06 2.79
C ALA A 25 -10.98 0.84 1.52
N ASP A 26 -11.63 1.99 1.36
CA ASP A 26 -11.08 3.05 0.52
C ASP A 26 -9.85 3.55 1.28
N GLU A 27 -8.66 3.15 0.84
CA GLU A 27 -7.40 3.69 1.35
C GLU A 27 -7.38 5.18 1.01
N VAL A 28 -7.86 6.00 1.94
CA VAL A 28 -7.74 7.46 1.86
C VAL A 28 -6.27 7.78 2.05
N LEU A 29 -5.52 7.82 0.94
CA LEU A 29 -4.21 8.45 0.91
C LEU A 29 -4.36 9.84 1.53
N PRO A 30 -3.47 10.24 2.45
CA PRO A 30 -3.61 11.52 3.13
C PRO A 30 -3.73 12.64 2.10
N ASP A 31 -4.91 13.25 2.04
CA ASP A 31 -5.34 14.24 1.03
C ASP A 31 -4.44 15.50 1.00
N SER A 32 -3.48 15.60 1.92
CA SER A 32 -2.48 16.66 1.99
C SER A 32 -1.22 16.41 1.15
N ASP A 33 -0.92 15.17 0.75
CA ASP A 33 0.33 14.90 0.02
C ASP A 33 0.14 15.04 -1.51
N VAL A 34 0.60 16.17 -2.05
CA VAL A 34 0.56 16.47 -3.49
C VAL A 34 1.33 15.43 -4.31
N ILE A 35 2.40 14.84 -3.78
CA ILE A 35 3.21 13.87 -4.51
C ILE A 35 2.50 12.52 -4.57
N MET A 36 1.92 12.06 -3.47
CA MET A 36 1.16 10.80 -3.48
C MET A 36 -0.06 10.89 -4.41
N ARG A 37 -0.76 12.04 -4.43
CA ARG A 37 -1.85 12.27 -5.38
C ARG A 37 -1.36 12.26 -6.82
N ALA A 38 -0.30 13.00 -7.13
CA ALA A 38 0.28 13.02 -8.47
C ALA A 38 0.74 11.62 -8.93
N MET A 39 1.28 10.79 -8.03
CA MET A 39 1.64 9.42 -8.34
C MET A 39 0.42 8.56 -8.67
N VAL A 40 -0.69 8.72 -7.95
CA VAL A 40 -1.94 7.99 -8.23
C VAL A 40 -2.54 8.43 -9.56
N ASP A 41 -2.63 9.73 -9.78
CA ASP A 41 -3.14 10.29 -11.04
C ASP A 41 -2.30 9.81 -12.23
N GLU A 42 -0.98 9.80 -12.07
CA GLU A 42 -0.06 9.32 -13.10
C GLU A 42 -0.15 7.81 -13.28
N LEU A 43 -0.34 7.03 -12.21
CA LEU A 43 -0.48 5.58 -12.30
C LEU A 43 -1.75 5.22 -13.07
N GLN A 44 -2.85 5.93 -12.80
CA GLN A 44 -4.10 5.77 -13.53
C GLN A 44 -3.93 6.10 -15.02
N ARG A 45 -3.27 7.23 -15.35
CA ARG A 45 -2.99 7.60 -16.74
C ARG A 45 -2.10 6.56 -17.44
N ALA A 46 -1.08 6.07 -16.75
CA ALA A 46 -0.07 5.18 -17.32
C ALA A 46 -0.63 3.78 -17.62
N MET A 47 -1.63 3.30 -16.87
CA MET A 47 -2.25 2.00 -17.13
C MET A 47 -3.00 1.94 -18.47
N ASP A 48 -3.51 3.07 -18.95
CA ASP A 48 -4.20 3.15 -20.24
C ASP A 48 -3.24 3.42 -21.41
N LEU A 49 -1.97 3.71 -21.14
CA LEU A 49 -0.99 4.05 -22.15
C LEU A 49 -0.46 2.78 -22.83
N GLN A 50 -0.59 2.71 -24.15
CA GLN A 50 -0.10 1.61 -24.96
C GLN A 50 0.74 2.16 -26.12
N MET A 51 1.89 1.54 -26.37
CA MET A 51 2.69 1.79 -27.57
C MET A 51 2.21 0.88 -28.71
N GLU A 52 2.29 1.32 -29.96
CA GLU A 52 1.70 0.60 -31.11
C GLU A 52 2.14 -0.87 -31.21
N ASP A 53 3.40 -1.15 -30.87
CA ASP A 53 4.01 -2.48 -30.99
C ASP A 53 4.04 -3.27 -29.66
N LEU A 54 3.45 -2.76 -28.58
CA LEU A 54 3.47 -3.40 -27.26
C LEU A 54 2.05 -3.60 -26.71
N GLU A 55 1.89 -4.64 -25.91
CA GLU A 55 0.69 -4.83 -25.09
C GLU A 55 0.58 -3.74 -24.02
N LYS A 56 -0.63 -3.57 -23.46
CA LYS A 56 -0.84 -2.68 -22.33
C LYS A 56 0.00 -3.13 -21.12
N PRO A 57 0.46 -2.19 -20.28
CA PRO A 57 1.02 -2.54 -19.00
C PRO A 57 0.02 -3.38 -18.19
N TYR A 58 0.48 -4.50 -17.64
CA TYR A 58 -0.31 -5.29 -16.68
C TYR A 58 0.09 -4.97 -15.24
N PHE A 59 1.29 -4.41 -15.03
CA PHE A 59 1.80 -4.00 -13.74
C PHE A 59 2.59 -2.69 -13.88
N ILE A 60 2.33 -1.76 -12.96
CA ILE A 60 3.09 -0.53 -12.77
C ILE A 60 3.30 -0.34 -11.27
N GLN A 61 4.53 -0.02 -10.88
CA GLN A 61 4.87 0.42 -9.54
C GLN A 61 5.56 1.77 -9.62
N PHE A 62 5.09 2.70 -8.78
CA PHE A 62 5.77 3.95 -8.51
C PHE A 62 6.18 4.00 -7.05
N ALA A 63 7.38 4.51 -6.78
CA ALA A 63 7.85 4.80 -5.43
C ALA A 63 8.62 6.12 -5.40
N VAL A 64 8.52 6.82 -4.28
CA VAL A 64 9.29 8.04 -4.01
C VAL A 64 10.01 7.88 -2.68
N ASP A 65 11.32 8.14 -2.68
CA ASP A 65 12.10 8.36 -1.46
C ASP A 65 12.36 9.87 -1.33
N ASP A 66 11.87 10.48 -0.26
CA ASP A 66 11.99 11.93 0.02
C ASP A 66 12.64 12.12 1.38
N SER A 67 13.89 12.60 1.37
CA SER A 67 14.70 12.72 2.56
C SER A 67 15.20 14.15 2.75
N ILE A 68 15.29 14.57 4.01
CA ILE A 68 15.82 15.87 4.40
C ILE A 68 16.94 15.64 5.39
N SER A 69 18.15 16.04 5.01
CA SER A 69 19.35 15.95 5.81
C SER A 69 19.72 17.31 6.38
N HIS A 70 20.04 17.35 7.66
CA HIS A 70 20.52 18.53 8.36
C HIS A 70 21.94 18.27 8.85
N HIS A 71 22.88 19.11 8.47
CA HIS A 71 24.26 19.05 8.93
C HIS A 71 24.58 20.31 9.75
N LEU A 72 24.87 20.12 11.03
CA LEU A 72 25.22 21.21 11.96
C LEU A 72 26.65 21.00 12.46
N SER A 73 27.48 22.02 12.28
CA SER A 73 28.81 22.08 12.91
C SER A 73 28.79 23.13 14.02
N ALA A 74 29.45 22.86 15.14
CA ALA A 74 29.55 23.79 16.26
C ALA A 74 30.91 23.72 16.96
N SER A 75 31.40 24.88 17.40
CA SER A 75 32.64 25.03 18.17
C SER A 75 32.38 25.93 19.38
N TYR A 76 32.84 25.52 20.56
CA TYR A 76 32.70 26.29 21.82
C TYR A 76 31.26 26.73 22.14
N GLY A 77 30.25 25.93 21.77
CA GLY A 77 28.84 26.24 22.00
C GLY A 77 28.20 27.17 20.97
N ALA A 78 28.95 27.61 19.95
CA ALA A 78 28.41 28.37 18.82
C ALA A 78 28.33 27.48 17.57
N ILE A 79 27.20 27.53 16.86
CA ILE A 79 27.05 26.88 15.55
C ILE A 79 27.93 27.61 14.55
N THR A 80 28.79 26.88 13.84
CA THR A 80 29.74 27.40 12.84
C THR A 80 29.29 27.13 11.42
N ALA A 81 28.50 26.07 11.19
CA ALA A 81 27.87 25.78 9.90
C ALA A 81 26.50 25.12 10.11
N ASN A 82 25.58 25.38 9.20
CA ASN A 82 24.26 24.79 9.17
C ASN A 82 23.82 24.61 7.73
N ASP A 83 23.88 23.38 7.27
CA ASP A 83 23.48 22.98 5.93
C ASP A 83 22.22 22.14 5.99
N ARG A 84 21.33 22.37 5.02
CA ARG A 84 20.11 21.60 4.82
C ARG A 84 20.10 21.11 3.38
N GLU A 85 20.06 19.81 3.23
CA GLU A 85 19.92 19.15 1.95
C GLU A 85 18.58 18.43 1.91
N ARG A 86 17.93 18.44 0.75
CA ARG A 86 16.77 17.60 0.48
C ARG A 86 17.05 16.81 -0.78
N SER A 87 16.93 15.50 -0.70
CA SER A 87 16.94 14.62 -1.87
C SER A 87 15.57 14.01 -2.06
N ARG A 88 15.17 13.87 -3.31
CA ARG A 88 13.95 13.15 -3.68
C ARG A 88 14.22 12.30 -4.90
N ASN A 89 14.06 10.99 -4.74
CA ASN A 89 14.27 10.01 -5.79
C ASN A 89 12.93 9.38 -6.17
N PHE A 90 12.65 9.32 -7.47
CA PHE A 90 11.46 8.66 -8.01
C PHE A 90 11.88 7.36 -8.71
N TYR A 91 11.16 6.29 -8.43
CA TYR A 91 11.35 4.96 -9.02
C TYR A 91 10.08 4.56 -9.76
N SER A 92 10.26 4.04 -10.97
CA SER A 92 9.18 3.57 -11.82
C SER A 92 9.54 2.21 -12.39
N GLU A 93 8.64 1.25 -12.21
CA GLU A 93 8.71 -0.07 -12.83
C GLU A 93 7.44 -0.32 -13.63
N VAL A 94 7.59 -0.70 -14.90
CA VAL A 94 6.48 -0.98 -15.81
C VAL A 94 6.73 -2.34 -16.46
N ARG A 95 5.71 -3.20 -16.44
CA ARG A 95 5.76 -4.52 -17.09
C ARG A 95 4.59 -4.66 -18.06
N VAL A 96 4.90 -5.15 -19.26
CA VAL A 96 3.96 -5.36 -20.37
C VAL A 96 3.89 -6.85 -20.73
N GLY A 97 2.77 -7.28 -21.33
CA GLY A 97 2.47 -8.68 -21.58
C GLY A 97 1.56 -9.26 -20.51
N GLY A 98 1.90 -10.43 -19.96
CA GLY A 98 1.10 -11.13 -18.96
C GLY A 98 1.90 -11.60 -17.75
N TYR A 99 1.18 -12.04 -16.71
CA TYR A 99 1.77 -12.58 -15.48
C TYR A 99 2.42 -13.96 -15.67
N GLU A 100 2.14 -14.64 -16.78
CA GLU A 100 2.57 -16.02 -17.04
C GLU A 100 4.10 -16.15 -17.20
N LEU A 101 4.77 -15.10 -17.67
CA LEU A 101 6.22 -15.07 -17.88
C LEU A 101 6.82 -13.80 -17.26
N ASP A 102 6.60 -13.62 -15.95
CA ASP A 102 7.16 -12.49 -15.20
C ASP A 102 8.46 -12.87 -14.45
N ASN A 103 9.39 -11.91 -14.34
CA ASN A 103 10.71 -12.06 -13.73
C ASN A 103 10.72 -11.77 -12.21
N THR A 104 9.56 -11.69 -11.56
CA THR A 104 9.42 -11.35 -10.13
C THR A 104 9.85 -12.46 -9.17
N ASN A 105 10.05 -13.69 -9.65
CA ASN A 105 10.47 -14.82 -8.82
C ASN A 105 11.98 -15.11 -8.89
N PHE A 106 12.81 -14.16 -9.35
CA PHE A 106 14.26 -14.33 -9.28
C PHE A 106 14.75 -14.10 -7.85
N ALA A 107 14.68 -15.15 -7.02
CA ALA A 107 15.47 -15.22 -5.80
C ALA A 107 16.90 -15.63 -6.19
N GLY A 108 17.78 -14.65 -6.37
CA GLY A 108 19.21 -14.89 -6.42
C GLY A 108 19.66 -15.37 -5.04
N ASP A 109 19.64 -16.69 -4.82
CA ASP A 109 20.30 -17.33 -3.69
C ASP A 109 21.81 -17.08 -3.85
N GLY A 110 22.28 -16.00 -3.23
CA GLY A 110 23.69 -15.64 -3.17
C GLY A 110 24.41 -16.59 -2.23
N GLY A 111 25.38 -17.34 -2.76
CA GLY A 111 26.26 -18.22 -1.99
C GLY A 111 27.25 -17.52 -1.07
#